data_AF-A0A378CI92-F1
#
_entry.id   AF-A0A378CI92-F1
#
_cell.length_a   1.000
_cell.length_b   1.000
_cell.length_c   1.000
_cell.angle_alpha   90.00
_cell.angle_beta   90.00
_cell.angle_gamma   90.00
#
_symmetry.space_group_name_H-M   'P 1'
#
loop_
_entity.id
_entity.type
_entity.pdbx_description
1 polymer ?
#
loop_
_entity_poly.entity_id
_entity_poly.type
_entity_poly.pdbx_seq_one_letter_code
_entity_poly.pdbx_strand_id
1 'polypeptide(L)'
;MYVAVKGGEKAIRAAHALQEQKRRGDGRLPELSVEQIGDQLSLAVDRVMTEGGIADRELAALALKQASGDNVEAIFLLRAYRTTLPRLAVSEPINTAEMRLERRISAVYKDIPGGQLLGPTYDYTHRLLDFTLLANGEAPSVQQADGEAEPTPHVFSLLTQQGLAKTEEDRGTPPDDITRTPPVYPCSRSSRLQQLMRGDEGYLLALAYSTQRGYGRNHPFCRRDPQRLRAGGNRPGRAGL
;
A
#
# COMPACT_ATOMS: atom_id res chain seq x y z
N MET A 1 48.53 -4.69 30.80
CA MET A 1 47.29 -5.39 31.21
C MET A 1 46.13 -4.60 30.63
N TYR A 2 45.27 -5.21 29.80
CA TYR A 2 44.05 -4.55 29.32
C TYR A 2 42.90 -4.81 30.29
N VAL A 3 42.13 -3.76 30.62
CA VAL A 3 41.00 -3.82 31.54
C VAL A 3 39.74 -3.45 30.75
N ALA A 4 38.65 -4.20 30.94
CA ALA A 4 37.39 -3.91 30.26
C ALA A 4 36.84 -2.55 30.73
N VAL A 5 36.56 -1.66 29.78
CA VAL A 5 35.93 -0.36 30.03
C VAL A 5 34.56 -0.30 29.38
N LYS A 6 33.60 0.37 30.03
CA LYS A 6 32.27 0.59 29.45
C LYS A 6 32.33 1.70 28.41
N GLY A 7 32.01 1.36 27.15
CA GLY A 7 31.93 2.33 26.04
C GLY A 7 30.68 2.22 25.16
N GLY A 8 29.93 1.12 25.27
CA GLY A 8 28.84 0.79 24.35
C GLY A 8 27.73 1.84 24.27
N GLU A 9 27.18 2.28 25.42
CA GLU A 9 26.09 3.26 25.44
C GLU A 9 26.50 4.63 24.86
N LYS A 10 27.75 5.06 25.11
CA LYS A 10 28.29 6.30 24.54
C LYS A 10 28.45 6.17 23.02
N ALA A 11 28.94 5.03 22.55
CA ALA A 11 29.07 4.74 21.13
C ALA A 11 27.71 4.70 20.42
N ILE A 12 26.70 4.05 21.01
CA ILE A 12 25.34 3.99 20.46
C ILE A 12 24.72 5.39 20.36
N ARG A 13 24.80 6.20 21.42
CA ARG A 13 24.29 7.59 21.38
C ARG A 13 24.97 8.43 20.30
N ALA A 14 26.29 8.33 20.18
CA ALA A 14 27.02 9.03 19.13
C ALA A 14 26.61 8.54 17.73
N ALA A 15 26.42 7.23 17.53
CA ALA A 15 25.97 6.66 16.28
C ALA A 15 24.55 7.14 15.90
N HIS A 16 23.62 7.21 16.86
CA HIS A 16 22.28 7.76 16.62
C HIS A 16 22.34 9.25 16.21
N ALA A 17 23.12 10.06 16.92
CA ALA A 17 23.31 11.47 16.56
C ALA A 17 23.89 11.64 15.16
N LEU A 18 24.86 10.80 14.76
CA LEU A 18 25.41 10.77 13.40
C LEU A 18 24.33 10.40 12.37
N GLN A 19 23.49 9.41 12.67
CA GLN A 19 22.41 9.01 11.78
C GLN A 19 21.33 10.10 11.64
N GLU A 20 20.99 10.79 12.72
CA GLU A 20 20.05 11.93 12.71
C GLU A 20 20.61 13.11 11.92
N GLN A 21 21.89 13.43 12.08
CA GLN A 21 22.58 14.44 11.28
C GLN A 21 22.57 14.05 9.80
N LYS A 22 22.89 12.79 9.48
CA LYS A 22 22.87 12.25 8.12
C LYS A 22 21.46 12.30 7.51
N ARG A 23 20.43 11.95 8.29
CA ARG A 23 19.02 12.05 7.88
C ARG A 23 18.62 13.49 7.57
N ARG A 24 19.03 14.45 8.39
CA ARG A 24 18.73 15.87 8.15
C ARG A 24 19.44 16.40 6.89
N GLY A 25 20.65 15.92 6.60
CA GLY A 25 21.41 16.31 5.42
C GLY A 25 21.90 17.76 5.50
N ASP A 26 22.03 18.42 4.34
CA ASP A 26 22.50 19.80 4.24
C ASP A 26 21.47 20.78 4.81
N GLY A 27 21.88 21.56 5.83
CA GLY A 27 21.05 22.56 6.48
C GLY A 27 20.63 23.74 5.58
N ARG A 28 21.28 23.91 4.41
CA ARG A 28 20.89 24.91 3.40
C ARG A 28 19.62 24.51 2.63
N LEU A 29 19.30 23.23 2.60
CA LEU A 29 18.07 22.73 1.98
C LEU A 29 16.93 22.75 3.00
N PRO A 30 15.69 23.09 2.57
CA PRO A 30 14.51 22.91 3.39
C PRO A 30 14.39 21.46 3.88
N GLU A 31 13.92 21.28 5.11
CA GLU A 31 13.66 19.94 5.63
C GLU A 31 12.42 19.34 4.94
N LEU A 32 12.49 18.05 4.60
CA LEU A 32 11.34 17.33 4.06
C LEU A 32 10.17 17.31 5.06
N SER A 33 9.00 17.79 4.65
CA SER A 33 7.80 17.71 5.46
C SER A 33 7.13 16.34 5.33
N VAL A 34 6.34 15.96 6.34
CA VAL A 34 5.55 14.73 6.30
C VAL A 34 4.48 14.82 5.22
N GLU A 35 3.88 16.01 5.01
CA GLU A 35 2.89 16.19 3.93
C GLU A 35 3.52 16.00 2.54
N GLN A 36 4.73 16.53 2.32
CA GLN A 36 5.45 16.33 1.05
C GLN A 36 5.66 14.84 0.74
N ILE A 37 6.08 14.06 1.73
CA ILE A 37 6.27 12.61 1.58
C ILE A 37 4.92 11.92 1.35
N GLY A 38 3.90 12.29 2.13
CA GLY A 38 2.54 11.75 2.05
C GLY A 38 1.90 11.94 0.66
N ASP A 39 2.08 13.11 0.06
CA ASP A 39 1.42 13.48 -1.18
C ASP A 39 2.25 13.16 -2.43
N GLN A 40 3.56 13.41 -2.40
CA GLN A 40 4.43 13.31 -3.58
C GLN A 40 5.11 11.94 -3.71
N LEU A 41 5.34 11.24 -2.60
CA LEU A 41 5.93 9.88 -2.57
C LEU A 41 4.89 8.81 -2.21
N SER A 42 3.64 9.03 -2.67
CA SER A 42 2.47 8.25 -2.30
C SER A 42 2.61 6.73 -2.47
N LEU A 43 3.29 6.25 -3.51
CA LEU A 43 3.49 4.80 -3.74
C LEU A 43 4.35 4.14 -2.66
N ALA A 44 5.37 4.84 -2.13
CA ALA A 44 6.17 4.33 -1.02
C ALA A 44 5.34 4.27 0.26
N VAL A 45 4.50 5.29 0.49
CA VAL A 45 3.56 5.34 1.62
C VAL A 45 2.58 4.17 1.55
N ASP A 46 2.05 3.86 0.37
CA ASP A 46 1.09 2.76 0.18
C ASP A 46 1.71 1.39 0.53
N ARG A 47 2.98 1.16 0.14
CA ARG A 47 3.73 -0.05 0.53
C ARG A 47 3.93 -0.12 2.05
N VAL A 48 4.37 0.97 2.67
CA VAL A 48 4.61 1.03 4.12
C VAL A 48 3.32 0.80 4.92
N MET A 49 2.20 1.38 4.50
CA MET A 49 0.89 1.13 5.13
C MET A 49 0.49 -0.34 5.04
N THR A 50 0.67 -0.94 3.86
CA THR A 50 0.25 -2.32 3.57
C THR A 50 1.04 -3.34 4.39
N GLU A 51 2.37 -3.28 4.32
CA GLU A 51 3.24 -4.22 5.03
C GLU A 51 3.38 -3.89 6.54
N GLY A 52 3.27 -2.61 6.90
CA GLY A 52 3.28 -2.14 8.29
C GLY A 52 1.98 -2.47 9.04
N GLY A 53 0.87 -2.58 8.33
CA GLY A 53 -0.42 -3.03 8.85
C GLY A 53 -1.22 -1.94 9.59
N ILE A 54 -0.98 -0.67 9.26
CA ILE A 54 -1.80 0.48 9.67
C ILE A 54 -2.09 1.32 8.42
N ALA A 55 -3.36 1.48 8.07
CA ALA A 55 -3.80 2.29 6.95
C ALA A 55 -3.93 3.78 7.36
N ASP A 56 -2.80 4.41 7.68
CA ASP A 56 -2.69 5.83 8.00
C ASP A 56 -1.52 6.44 7.22
N ARG A 57 -1.83 7.38 6.33
CA ARG A 57 -0.85 7.97 5.41
C ARG A 57 0.17 8.85 6.14
N GLU A 58 -0.27 9.59 7.15
CA GLU A 58 0.60 10.51 7.89
C GLU A 58 1.61 9.71 8.72
N LEU A 59 1.17 8.64 9.38
CA LEU A 59 2.05 7.75 10.14
C LEU A 59 3.04 7.00 9.25
N ALA A 60 2.60 6.51 8.08
CA ALA A 60 3.50 5.85 7.13
C ALA A 60 4.53 6.84 6.53
N ALA A 61 4.11 8.06 6.21
CA ALA A 61 5.02 9.13 5.75
C ALA A 61 6.00 9.55 6.86
N LEU A 62 5.57 9.61 8.11
CA LEU A 62 6.43 9.85 9.27
C LEU A 62 7.46 8.73 9.43
N ALA A 63 7.05 7.47 9.32
CA ALA A 63 7.96 6.32 9.39
C ALA A 63 9.01 6.38 8.28
N LEU A 64 8.61 6.71 7.04
CA LEU A 64 9.54 6.92 5.92
C LEU A 64 10.51 8.06 6.19
N LYS A 65 10.02 9.19 6.71
CA LYS A 65 10.88 10.33 7.09
C LYS A 65 11.91 9.90 8.14
N GLN A 66 11.47 9.20 9.18
CA GLN A 66 12.32 8.73 10.27
C GLN A 66 13.39 7.75 9.79
N ALA A 67 13.03 6.86 8.85
CA ALA A 67 13.89 5.84 8.26
C ALA A 67 14.79 6.35 7.12
N SER A 68 14.84 7.67 6.86
CA SER A 68 15.60 8.25 5.74
C SER A 68 15.22 7.64 4.38
N GLY A 69 13.95 7.26 4.20
CA GLY A 69 13.43 6.62 2.98
C GLY A 69 13.67 5.11 2.87
N ASP A 70 14.23 4.45 3.89
CA ASP A 70 14.32 2.98 3.93
C ASP A 70 12.94 2.37 4.23
N ASN A 71 12.37 1.69 3.23
CA ASN A 71 11.07 1.06 3.34
C ASN A 71 11.02 -0.04 4.40
N VAL A 72 12.08 -0.85 4.54
CA VAL A 72 12.08 -1.99 5.47
C VAL A 72 12.06 -1.48 6.90
N GLU A 73 12.88 -0.48 7.20
CA GLU A 73 12.89 0.16 8.52
C GLU A 73 11.58 0.93 8.78
N ALA A 74 11.04 1.64 7.80
CA ALA A 74 9.75 2.33 7.93
C ALA A 74 8.59 1.36 8.22
N ILE A 75 8.54 0.22 7.53
CA ILE A 75 7.57 -0.86 7.78
C ILE A 75 7.72 -1.39 9.20
N PHE A 76 8.96 -1.61 9.65
CA PHE A 76 9.23 -2.10 10.99
C PHE A 76 8.80 -1.10 12.06
N LEU A 77 9.11 0.19 11.90
CA LEU A 77 8.67 1.28 12.78
C LEU A 77 7.15 1.32 12.90
N LEU A 78 6.42 1.29 11.78
CA LEU A 78 4.96 1.34 11.79
C LEU A 78 4.34 0.08 12.42
N ARG A 79 4.95 -1.09 12.17
CA ARG A 79 4.51 -2.36 12.75
C ARG A 79 4.80 -2.44 14.25
N ALA A 80 5.90 -1.87 14.71
CA ALA A 80 6.21 -1.71 16.13
C ALA A 80 5.21 -0.76 16.79
N TYR A 81 4.92 0.38 16.16
CA TYR A 81 3.93 1.34 16.66
C TYR A 81 2.53 0.72 16.83
N ARG A 82 2.12 -0.19 15.92
CA ARG A 82 0.85 -0.93 16.06
C ARG A 82 0.71 -1.64 17.41
N THR A 83 1.81 -2.10 18.01
CA THR A 83 1.78 -2.84 19.29
C THR A 83 1.47 -1.96 20.50
N THR A 84 1.62 -0.63 20.37
CA THR A 84 1.32 0.33 21.44
C THR A 84 -0.14 0.79 21.41
N LEU A 85 -0.88 0.50 20.33
CA LEU A 85 -2.24 0.97 20.12
C LEU A 85 -3.29 -0.04 20.61
N PRO A 86 -4.36 0.41 21.30
CA PRO A 86 -5.49 -0.45 21.63
C PRO A 86 -6.33 -0.77 20.40
N ARG A 87 -6.88 -1.99 20.31
CA ARG A 87 -7.89 -2.35 19.30
C ARG A 87 -9.26 -1.83 19.75
N LEU A 88 -9.69 -0.68 19.20
CA LEU A 88 -10.93 -0.02 19.58
C LEU A 88 -12.19 -0.67 18.99
N ALA A 89 -12.09 -1.17 17.76
CA ALA A 89 -13.21 -1.77 17.04
C ALA A 89 -12.73 -2.76 15.97
N VAL A 90 -13.68 -3.49 15.38
CA VAL A 90 -13.52 -4.28 14.16
C VAL A 90 -14.54 -3.74 13.16
N SER A 91 -14.12 -3.50 11.92
CA SER A 91 -15.04 -3.01 10.89
C SER A 91 -16.01 -4.08 10.45
N GLU A 92 -17.12 -3.66 9.85
CA GLU A 92 -17.88 -4.54 8.98
C GLU A 92 -17.03 -4.95 7.74
N PRO A 93 -17.35 -6.07 7.08
CA PRO A 93 -16.69 -6.47 5.85
C PRO A 93 -16.79 -5.40 4.76
N ILE A 94 -15.68 -5.15 4.07
CA ILE A 94 -15.62 -4.09 3.04
C ILE A 94 -16.42 -4.51 1.80
N ASN A 95 -17.43 -3.73 1.42
CA ASN A 95 -18.15 -3.90 0.17
C ASN A 95 -17.39 -3.23 -1.00
N THR A 96 -16.65 -4.02 -1.77
CA THR A 96 -15.88 -3.52 -2.94
C THR A 96 -16.72 -3.31 -4.20
N ALA A 97 -18.00 -3.69 -4.18
CA ALA A 97 -18.92 -3.43 -5.29
C ALA A 97 -19.36 -1.96 -5.33
N GLU A 98 -19.38 -1.29 -4.18
CA GLU A 98 -19.72 0.14 -4.02
C GLU A 98 -18.48 1.04 -3.99
N MET A 99 -17.33 0.52 -4.42
CA MET A 99 -16.09 1.28 -4.44
C MET A 99 -16.20 2.45 -5.42
N ARG A 100 -15.96 3.68 -4.95
CA ARG A 100 -15.70 4.83 -5.82
C ARG A 100 -14.34 4.61 -6.52
N LEU A 101 -14.37 4.42 -7.83
CA LEU A 101 -13.23 3.94 -8.62
C LEU A 101 -12.30 5.07 -9.04
N GLU A 102 -10.99 4.89 -8.84
CA GLU A 102 -9.93 5.66 -9.54
C GLU A 102 -9.43 4.94 -10.78
N ARG A 103 -9.39 3.61 -10.72
CA ARG A 103 -8.91 2.74 -11.78
C ARG A 103 -9.73 1.47 -11.81
N ARG A 104 -9.98 0.96 -13.01
CA ARG A 104 -10.64 -0.31 -13.29
C ARG A 104 -10.23 -0.82 -14.66
N ILE A 105 -9.43 -1.89 -14.67
CA ILE A 105 -9.06 -2.58 -15.92
C ILE A 105 -9.39 -4.08 -15.86
N SER A 106 -9.62 -4.69 -17.01
CA SER A 106 -9.75 -6.15 -17.20
C SER A 106 -9.02 -6.57 -18.47
N ALA A 107 -8.17 -7.60 -18.36
CA ALA A 107 -7.46 -8.17 -19.50
C ALA A 107 -8.22 -9.35 -20.16
N VAL A 108 -9.37 -9.76 -19.61
CA VAL A 108 -10.13 -10.93 -20.08
C VAL A 108 -11.02 -10.59 -21.27
N TYR A 109 -11.57 -9.37 -21.27
CA TYR A 109 -12.43 -8.87 -22.33
C TYR A 109 -11.85 -7.57 -22.86
N LYS A 110 -12.10 -7.29 -24.14
CA LYS A 110 -11.76 -6.00 -24.75
C LYS A 110 -12.49 -4.87 -24.03
N ASP A 111 -13.82 -4.98 -23.93
CA ASP A 111 -14.70 -4.05 -23.24
C ASP A 111 -15.55 -4.78 -22.18
N ILE A 112 -15.92 -4.06 -21.13
CA ILE A 112 -16.72 -4.53 -20.01
C ILE A 112 -17.78 -3.47 -19.66
N PRO A 113 -18.93 -3.84 -19.06
CA PRO A 113 -19.93 -2.86 -18.61
C PRO A 113 -19.30 -1.81 -17.69
N GLY A 114 -19.55 -0.52 -17.93
CA GLY A 114 -18.90 0.60 -17.26
C GLY A 114 -17.48 0.91 -17.74
N GLY A 115 -17.02 0.28 -18.83
CA GLY A 115 -15.78 0.62 -19.54
C GLY A 115 -14.47 0.24 -18.84
N GLN A 116 -13.37 0.46 -19.56
CA GLN A 116 -12.01 0.36 -19.04
C GLN A 116 -11.56 1.74 -18.56
N LEU A 117 -11.27 1.88 -17.27
CA LEU A 117 -10.81 3.13 -16.65
C LEU A 117 -9.34 2.97 -16.26
N LEU A 118 -8.42 3.60 -17.00
CA LEU A 118 -6.98 3.50 -16.71
C LEU A 118 -6.60 4.22 -15.41
N GLY A 119 -7.24 5.34 -15.10
CA GLY A 119 -6.89 6.13 -13.91
C GLY A 119 -5.44 6.65 -13.93
N PRO A 120 -4.94 7.14 -12.78
CA PRO A 120 -3.53 7.51 -12.62
C PRO A 120 -2.64 6.25 -12.68
N THR A 121 -1.76 6.16 -13.69
CA THR A 121 -0.88 5.00 -13.85
C THR A 121 0.44 5.36 -14.54
N TYR A 122 1.48 4.58 -14.24
CA TYR A 122 2.75 4.57 -15.00
C TYR A 122 2.75 3.55 -16.15
N ASP A 123 1.66 2.80 -16.35
CA ASP A 123 1.51 1.93 -17.51
C ASP A 123 1.63 2.74 -18.81
N TYR A 124 2.16 2.12 -19.85
CA TYR A 124 2.36 2.73 -21.18
C TYR A 124 3.33 3.92 -21.25
N THR A 125 3.93 4.35 -20.13
CA THR A 125 4.97 5.40 -20.14
C THR A 125 6.28 4.92 -20.77
N HIS A 126 7.06 5.84 -21.35
CA HIS A 126 8.44 5.55 -21.72
C HIS A 126 9.34 5.75 -20.49
N ARG A 127 10.17 4.76 -20.16
CA ARG A 127 11.01 4.76 -18.95
C ARG A 127 12.29 5.55 -19.18
N LEU A 128 12.14 6.84 -19.42
CA LEU A 128 13.23 7.81 -19.58
C LEU A 128 13.25 8.74 -18.37
N LEU A 129 14.44 9.10 -17.90
CA LEU A 129 14.56 10.08 -16.81
C LEU A 129 14.09 11.44 -17.30
N ASP A 130 13.14 12.02 -16.56
CA ASP A 130 12.62 13.34 -16.84
C ASP A 130 13.44 14.41 -16.10
N PHE A 131 14.35 15.05 -16.82
CA PHE A 131 15.21 16.11 -16.27
C PHE A 131 14.45 17.41 -15.97
N THR A 132 13.21 17.57 -16.45
CA THR A 132 12.41 18.76 -16.12
C THR A 132 12.06 18.83 -14.64
N LEU A 133 12.00 17.68 -13.95
CA LEU A 133 11.73 17.57 -12.51
C LEU A 133 12.87 18.06 -11.62
N LEU A 134 14.04 18.40 -12.17
CA LEU A 134 15.11 19.08 -11.42
C LEU A 134 14.81 20.57 -11.17
N ALA A 135 13.86 21.14 -11.92
CA ALA A 135 13.33 22.48 -11.71
C ALA A 135 11.88 22.41 -11.20
N ASN A 136 11.38 23.51 -10.64
CA ASN A 136 9.96 23.59 -10.28
C ASN A 136 9.10 23.51 -11.55
N GLY A 137 8.20 22.53 -11.60
CA GLY A 137 7.23 22.36 -12.68
C GLY A 137 5.81 22.60 -12.20
N GLU A 138 4.93 23.01 -13.11
CA GLU A 138 3.49 23.07 -12.86
C GLU A 138 2.85 21.72 -13.20
N ALA A 139 1.93 21.26 -12.35
CA ALA A 139 1.17 20.06 -12.64
C ALA A 139 0.22 20.32 -13.84
N PRO A 140 0.01 19.34 -14.74
CA PRO A 140 -0.91 19.51 -15.84
C PRO A 140 -2.34 19.72 -15.33
N SER A 141 -3.08 20.63 -15.98
CA SER A 141 -4.52 20.74 -15.78
C SER A 141 -5.22 19.51 -16.34
N VAL A 142 -6.05 18.86 -15.51
CA VAL A 142 -6.82 17.68 -15.91
C VAL A 142 -8.20 18.14 -16.36
N GLN A 143 -8.57 17.79 -17.59
CA GLN A 143 -9.94 17.99 -18.08
C GLN A 143 -10.88 17.04 -17.34
N GLN A 144 -11.93 17.60 -16.74
CA GLN A 144 -13.01 16.79 -16.17
C GLN A 144 -13.93 16.37 -17.31
N ALA A 145 -14.14 15.06 -17.45
CA ALA A 145 -15.15 14.53 -18.33
C ALA A 145 -16.48 14.46 -17.56
N ASP A 146 -17.53 15.04 -18.12
CA ASP A 146 -18.90 14.81 -17.65
C ASP A 146 -19.30 13.39 -18.05
N GLY A 147 -19.39 12.50 -17.07
CA GLY A 147 -19.83 11.12 -17.27
C GLY A 147 -20.72 10.70 -16.12
N GLU A 148 -21.93 10.23 -16.44
CA GLU A 148 -22.77 9.56 -15.46
C GLU A 148 -22.09 8.27 -14.99
N ALA A 149 -22.22 7.96 -13.70
CA ALA A 149 -21.65 6.74 -13.15
C ALA A 149 -22.39 5.52 -13.70
N GLU A 150 -21.85 4.93 -14.76
CA GLU A 150 -22.38 3.67 -15.29
C GLU A 150 -22.22 2.54 -14.27
N PRO A 151 -23.14 1.56 -14.23
CA PRO A 151 -22.99 0.36 -13.42
C PRO A 151 -21.68 -0.36 -13.76
N THR A 152 -20.82 -0.56 -12.76
CA THR A 152 -19.50 -1.20 -12.91
C THR A 152 -19.46 -2.55 -12.18
N PRO A 153 -20.20 -3.58 -12.64
CA PRO A 153 -20.21 -4.87 -11.99
C PRO A 153 -18.81 -5.50 -11.96
N HIS A 154 -18.59 -6.39 -10.98
CA HIS A 154 -17.39 -7.20 -10.93
C HIS A 154 -17.35 -8.11 -12.16
N VAL A 155 -16.21 -8.13 -12.88
CA VAL A 155 -16.01 -9.04 -14.03
C VAL A 155 -16.19 -10.51 -13.62
N PHE A 156 -15.82 -10.86 -12.39
CA PHE A 156 -16.05 -12.20 -11.87
C PHE A 156 -17.54 -12.56 -11.75
N SER A 157 -18.40 -11.59 -11.42
CA SER A 157 -19.86 -11.79 -11.38
C SER A 157 -20.43 -12.11 -12.76
N LEU A 158 -19.86 -11.53 -13.83
CA LEU A 158 -20.24 -11.86 -15.21
C LEU A 158 -19.88 -13.32 -15.54
N LEU A 159 -18.67 -13.76 -15.16
CA LEU A 159 -18.22 -15.14 -15.36
C LEU A 159 -19.06 -16.14 -14.58
N THR A 160 -19.45 -15.82 -13.33
CA THR A 160 -20.31 -16.70 -12.52
C THR A 160 -21.72 -16.78 -13.08
N GLN A 161 -22.29 -15.67 -13.58
CA GLN A 161 -23.60 -15.68 -14.24
C GLN A 161 -23.61 -16.55 -15.51
N GLN A 162 -22.48 -16.64 -16.21
CA GLN A 162 -22.30 -17.51 -17.38
C GLN A 162 -21.95 -18.97 -17.03
N GLY A 163 -21.85 -19.32 -15.73
CA GLY A 163 -21.44 -20.66 -15.30
C GLY A 163 -19.97 -21.00 -15.57
N LEU A 164 -19.14 -20.00 -15.91
CA LEU A 164 -17.71 -20.16 -16.20
C LEU A 164 -16.83 -20.07 -14.94
N ALA A 165 -17.40 -19.62 -13.82
CA ALA A 165 -16.75 -19.54 -12.53
C ALA A 165 -17.73 -19.88 -11.40
N LYS A 166 -17.21 -20.24 -10.24
CA LYS A 166 -17.99 -20.45 -9.01
C LYS A 166 -18.00 -19.19 -8.17
N THR A 167 -19.15 -18.81 -7.65
CA THR A 167 -19.29 -17.71 -6.69
C THR A 167 -18.58 -18.06 -5.38
N GLU A 168 -17.88 -17.09 -4.81
CA GLU A 168 -17.35 -17.18 -3.46
C GLU A 168 -18.49 -16.86 -2.49
N GLU A 169 -18.85 -17.81 -1.63
CA GLU A 169 -19.94 -17.69 -0.67
C GLU A 169 -19.39 -17.47 0.73
N ASP A 170 -19.99 -16.55 1.47
CA ASP A 170 -19.72 -16.41 2.90
C ASP A 170 -20.43 -17.53 3.67
N ARG A 171 -19.64 -18.31 4.40
CA ARG A 171 -20.13 -19.40 5.26
C ARG A 171 -20.29 -18.95 6.72
N GLY A 172 -20.06 -17.68 7.03
CA GLY A 172 -20.07 -17.14 8.39
C GLY A 172 -18.93 -17.66 9.27
N THR A 173 -17.92 -18.30 8.69
CA THR A 173 -16.76 -18.81 9.43
C THR A 173 -15.92 -17.62 9.93
N PRO A 174 -15.70 -17.48 11.25
CA PRO A 174 -14.85 -16.42 11.78
C PRO A 174 -13.42 -16.50 11.21
N PRO A 175 -12.83 -15.38 10.77
CA PRO A 175 -11.48 -15.40 10.22
C PRO A 175 -10.44 -15.60 11.34
N ASP A 176 -9.45 -16.46 11.10
CA ASP A 176 -8.25 -16.53 11.93
C ASP A 176 -7.48 -15.19 11.96
N ASP A 177 -6.83 -14.87 13.10
CA ASP A 177 -6.03 -13.66 13.28
C ASP A 177 -4.59 -13.99 13.72
N ILE A 178 -3.64 -13.97 12.78
CA ILE A 178 -2.22 -14.25 13.03
C ILE A 178 -1.56 -13.25 13.98
N THR A 179 -2.19 -12.10 14.24
CA THR A 179 -1.66 -11.09 15.17
C THR A 179 -2.00 -11.40 16.61
N ARG A 180 -2.85 -12.41 16.85
CA ARG A 180 -3.23 -12.91 18.19
C ARG A 180 -2.74 -14.34 18.40
N THR A 181 -2.88 -15.19 17.39
CA THR A 181 -2.48 -16.59 17.45
C THR A 181 -1.34 -16.87 16.49
N PRO A 182 -0.21 -17.43 16.94
CA PRO A 182 0.90 -17.74 16.05
C PRO A 182 0.47 -18.76 14.97
N PRO A 183 0.99 -18.65 13.73
CA PRO A 183 0.61 -19.54 12.64
C PRO A 183 1.11 -20.96 12.90
N VAL A 184 0.23 -21.94 12.72
CA VAL A 184 0.54 -23.38 12.74
C VAL A 184 0.03 -23.98 11.44
N TYR A 185 0.88 -24.71 10.72
CA TYR A 185 0.56 -25.22 9.38
C TYR A 185 -0.07 -26.61 9.43
N PRO A 186 -1.07 -26.91 8.57
CA PRO A 186 -1.63 -26.04 7.53
C PRO A 186 -2.58 -24.95 8.07
N CYS A 187 -2.48 -23.74 7.51
CA CYS A 187 -3.33 -22.60 7.87
C CYS A 187 -4.58 -22.50 7.00
N SER A 188 -5.66 -21.88 7.50
CA SER A 188 -6.87 -21.57 6.72
C SER A 188 -6.61 -20.53 5.61
N ARG A 189 -7.55 -20.36 4.68
CA ARG A 189 -7.43 -19.34 3.61
C ARG A 189 -7.40 -17.92 4.18
N SER A 190 -8.20 -17.61 5.20
CA SER A 190 -8.22 -16.27 5.81
C SER A 190 -6.86 -15.93 6.44
N SER A 191 -6.26 -16.89 7.15
CA SER A 191 -4.91 -16.76 7.71
C SER A 191 -3.86 -16.54 6.63
N ARG A 192 -3.91 -17.30 5.52
CA ARG A 192 -2.97 -17.13 4.40
C ARG A 192 -3.11 -15.77 3.73
N LEU A 193 -4.33 -15.29 3.48
CA LEU A 193 -4.56 -13.97 2.90
C LEU A 193 -4.08 -12.84 3.82
N GLN A 194 -4.30 -12.97 5.14
CA GLN A 194 -3.78 -12.03 6.12
C GLN A 194 -2.24 -12.01 6.15
N GLN A 195 -1.59 -13.17 6.03
CA GLN A 195 -0.14 -13.29 5.92
C GLN A 195 0.40 -12.66 4.63
N LEU A 196 -0.24 -12.94 3.49
CA LEU A 196 0.18 -12.42 2.18
C LEU A 196 0.11 -10.89 2.11
N MET A 197 -0.94 -10.28 2.68
CA MET A 197 -1.05 -8.82 2.74
C MET A 197 0.12 -8.18 3.51
N ARG A 198 0.68 -8.88 4.50
CA ARG A 198 1.77 -8.40 5.37
C ARG A 198 3.16 -8.87 4.91
N GLY A 199 3.24 -9.59 3.79
CA GLY A 199 4.49 -10.14 3.26
C GLY A 199 5.26 -9.11 2.45
N ASP A 200 6.56 -9.34 2.31
CA ASP A 200 7.42 -8.48 1.50
C ASP A 200 7.01 -8.54 0.02
N GLU A 201 6.79 -7.38 -0.58
CA GLU A 201 6.38 -7.24 -1.98
C GLU A 201 7.36 -7.94 -2.94
N GLY A 202 8.67 -7.73 -2.77
CA GLY A 202 9.68 -8.27 -3.67
C GLY A 202 9.75 -9.80 -3.64
N TYR A 203 9.69 -10.38 -2.43
CA TYR A 203 9.64 -11.83 -2.23
C TYR A 203 8.40 -12.46 -2.84
N LEU A 204 7.21 -11.89 -2.60
CA LEU A 204 5.97 -12.42 -3.14
C LEU A 204 5.89 -12.26 -4.66
N LEU A 205 6.42 -11.17 -5.21
CA LEU A 205 6.56 -10.99 -6.66
C LEU A 205 7.46 -12.06 -7.28
N ALA A 206 8.61 -12.37 -6.66
CA ALA A 206 9.51 -13.41 -7.15
C ALA A 206 8.84 -14.79 -7.14
N LEU A 207 8.09 -15.12 -6.08
CA LEU A 207 7.31 -16.36 -6.03
C LEU A 207 6.24 -16.40 -7.10
N ALA A 208 5.43 -15.33 -7.25
CA ALA A 208 4.42 -15.24 -8.29
C ALA A 208 5.04 -15.39 -9.69
N TYR A 209 6.17 -14.74 -9.94
CA TYR A 209 6.91 -14.84 -11.20
C TYR A 209 7.40 -16.26 -11.50
N SER A 210 7.88 -16.99 -10.48
CA SER A 210 8.28 -18.39 -10.66
C SER A 210 7.13 -19.28 -11.15
N THR A 211 5.90 -19.04 -10.67
CA THR A 211 4.71 -19.79 -11.11
C THR A 211 4.35 -19.50 -12.57
N GLN A 212 4.55 -18.25 -13.01
CA GLN A 212 4.39 -17.86 -14.42
C GLN A 212 5.42 -18.54 -15.32
N ARG A 213 6.61 -18.85 -14.78
CA ARG A 213 7.67 -19.60 -15.48
C ARG A 213 7.56 -21.12 -15.36
N GLY A 214 6.51 -21.64 -14.72
CA GLY A 214 6.17 -23.07 -14.73
C GLY A 214 6.33 -23.80 -13.40
N TYR A 215 6.89 -23.18 -12.36
CA TYR A 215 7.00 -23.78 -11.04
C TYR A 215 5.67 -23.69 -10.28
N GLY A 216 4.81 -24.70 -10.41
CA GLY A 216 3.47 -24.68 -9.80
C GLY A 216 2.47 -23.82 -10.60
N ARG A 217 2.46 -23.97 -11.92
CA ARG A 217 1.61 -23.21 -12.87
C ARG A 217 0.13 -23.18 -12.47
N ASN A 218 -0.49 -22.01 -12.61
CA ASN A 218 -1.92 -21.79 -12.32
C ASN A 218 -2.66 -21.01 -13.43
N HIS A 219 -2.01 -20.73 -14.58
CA HIS A 219 -2.55 -20.00 -15.73
C HIS A 219 -3.28 -18.69 -15.36
N PRO A 220 -2.56 -17.68 -14.83
CA PRO A 220 -3.16 -16.49 -14.28
C PRO A 220 -3.62 -15.50 -15.37
N PHE A 221 -4.76 -14.84 -15.14
CA PHE A 221 -5.26 -13.74 -15.95
C PHE A 221 -5.73 -12.60 -15.03
N CYS A 222 -5.40 -11.35 -15.37
CA CYS A 222 -5.89 -10.18 -14.63
C CYS A 222 -7.34 -9.90 -15.02
N ARG A 223 -8.28 -10.24 -14.13
CA ARG A 223 -9.72 -10.10 -14.37
C ARG A 223 -10.28 -8.76 -13.89
N ARG A 224 -9.65 -8.15 -12.88
CA ARG A 224 -9.97 -6.82 -12.35
C ARG A 224 -8.77 -6.29 -11.56
N ASP A 225 -8.40 -5.04 -11.82
CA ASP A 225 -7.49 -4.26 -10.97
C ASP A 225 -8.21 -2.95 -10.57
N PRO A 226 -8.90 -2.92 -9.41
CA PRO A 226 -9.57 -1.73 -8.91
C PRO A 226 -8.70 -0.94 -7.95
N GLN A 227 -8.55 0.36 -8.19
CA GLN A 227 -8.01 1.30 -7.19
C GLN A 227 -9.12 2.21 -6.67
N ARG A 228 -9.09 2.51 -5.37
CA ARG A 228 -10.11 3.31 -4.67
C ARG A 228 -9.78 4.80 -4.71
N LEU A 229 -10.80 5.66 -4.75
CA LEU A 229 -10.63 7.10 -4.58
C LEU A 229 -9.94 7.51 -3.28
N ARG A 230 -8.90 8.35 -3.44
CA ARG A 230 -8.29 9.16 -2.39
C ARG A 230 -9.39 9.94 -1.67
N ALA A 231 -9.43 9.86 -0.34
CA ALA A 231 -10.15 10.85 0.45
C ALA A 231 -9.38 12.18 0.36
N GLY A 232 -9.61 12.94 -0.71
CA GLY A 232 -9.20 14.34 -0.78
C GLY A 232 -9.90 15.09 0.33
N GLY A 233 -9.12 15.55 1.32
CA GLY A 233 -9.63 16.27 2.48
C GLY A 233 -10.23 17.61 2.07
N ASN A 234 -11.55 17.65 1.87
CA ASN A 234 -12.31 18.87 2.09
C ASN A 234 -12.71 18.83 3.57
N ARG A 235 -11.86 19.36 4.46
CA ARG A 235 -12.24 19.58 5.87
C ARG A 235 -13.33 20.67 5.87
N PRO A 236 -14.60 20.39 6.22
CA PRO A 236 -15.50 21.45 6.60
C PRO A 236 -15.01 22.03 7.94
N GLY A 237 -15.12 23.34 8.08
CA GLY A 237 -14.45 24.12 9.11
C GLY A 237 -14.60 23.61 10.54
N ARG A 238 -13.57 23.94 11.34
CA ARG A 238 -13.68 24.07 12.79
C ARG A 238 -14.95 24.87 13.12
N ALA A 239 -15.99 24.20 13.57
CA ALA A 239 -17.02 24.80 14.41
C ALA A 239 -16.53 24.59 15.84
N GLY A 240 -16.20 25.70 16.51
CA GLY A 240 -15.87 25.70 17.92
C GLY A 240 -17.10 25.40 18.78
N LEU A 241 -16.92 24.52 19.76
CA LEU A 241 -17.11 24.73 21.19
C LEU A 241 -16.67 23.46 21.91
#